data_AF-A0A433QQ61-F1
#
_entry.id   AF-A0A433QQ61-F1
#
_cell.length_a   1.000
_cell.length_b   1.000
_cell.length_c   1.000
_cell.angle_alpha   90.00
_cell.angle_beta   90.00
_cell.angle_gamma   90.00
#
_symmetry.space_group_name_H-M   'P 1'
#
loop_
_entity.id
_entity.type
_entity.pdbx_description
1 polymer ?
#
loop_
_entity_poly.entity_id
_entity_poly.type
_entity_poly.pdbx_seq_one_letter_code
_entity_poly.pdbx_strand_id
1 'polypeptide(L)'
;MFPDIFSPPVTSAITFNPTAQTVDETTKSLFPYWCMQQTSNCLLICEDNDKTAKQNDCDPKTLTYSCVCSNGLVPNSSGKQI
;
A
#
# COMPACT_ATOMS: atom_id res chain seq x y z
N MET A 1 -11.89 32.10 -29.90
CA MET A 1 -10.99 31.03 -29.47
C MET A 1 -11.78 30.19 -28.46
N PHE A 2 -11.84 28.88 -28.66
CA PHE A 2 -12.94 27.94 -28.36
C PHE A 2 -13.64 28.00 -26.98
N PRO A 3 -14.97 27.74 -26.92
CA PRO A 3 -15.76 27.71 -25.68
C PRO A 3 -15.71 26.33 -25.00
N ASP A 4 -15.54 26.29 -23.67
CA ASP A 4 -15.44 25.07 -22.87
C ASP A 4 -16.79 24.34 -22.76
N ILE A 5 -16.82 23.14 -23.35
CA ILE A 5 -17.96 22.25 -23.47
C ILE A 5 -18.07 21.36 -22.22
N PHE A 6 -19.19 21.49 -21.52
CA PHE A 6 -19.94 20.42 -20.84
C PHE A 6 -19.21 19.57 -19.78
N SER A 7 -19.31 20.01 -18.52
CA SER A 7 -19.22 19.12 -17.36
C SER A 7 -20.55 18.39 -17.18
N PRO A 8 -20.63 17.04 -17.26
CA PRO A 8 -21.72 16.34 -16.61
C PRO A 8 -21.46 16.29 -15.10
N PRO A 9 -22.47 16.50 -14.24
CA PRO A 9 -22.35 16.16 -12.84
C PRO A 9 -22.31 14.63 -12.76
N VAL A 10 -21.14 14.04 -12.54
CA VAL A 10 -21.07 12.64 -12.10
C VAL A 10 -21.59 12.57 -10.66
N THR A 11 -22.91 12.64 -10.50
CA THR A 11 -23.59 12.30 -9.25
C THR A 11 -23.68 10.78 -9.18
N SER A 12 -22.56 10.15 -8.89
CA SER A 12 -22.51 8.77 -8.47
C SER A 12 -21.80 8.73 -7.13
N ALA A 13 -22.55 8.98 -6.06
CA ALA A 13 -22.10 8.64 -4.72
C ALA A 13 -22.07 7.11 -4.63
N ILE A 14 -20.97 6.50 -5.08
CA ILE A 14 -20.65 5.12 -4.74
C ILE A 14 -20.51 5.06 -3.22
N THR A 15 -21.57 4.57 -2.58
CA THR A 15 -21.57 4.32 -1.14
C THR A 15 -20.69 3.11 -0.92
N PHE A 16 -19.41 3.34 -0.59
CA PHE A 16 -18.55 2.30 -0.05
C PHE A 16 -19.15 1.87 1.28
N ASN A 17 -19.90 0.78 1.29
CA ASN A 17 -20.40 0.16 2.49
C ASN A 17 -19.29 -0.75 3.04
N PRO A 18 -18.58 -0.38 4.12
CA PRO A 18 -17.39 -1.10 4.60
C PRO A 18 -17.75 -2.36 5.41
N THR A 19 -18.94 -2.93 5.22
CA THR A 19 -19.29 -4.23 5.82
C THR A 19 -18.47 -5.32 5.15
N ALA A 20 -17.31 -5.58 5.73
CA ALA A 20 -16.45 -6.75 5.54
C ALA A 20 -16.46 -7.30 4.11
N GLN A 21 -15.70 -6.65 3.21
CA GLN A 21 -15.29 -7.30 1.98
C GLN A 21 -14.43 -8.49 2.39
N THR A 22 -15.00 -9.69 2.34
CA THR A 22 -14.24 -10.92 2.48
C THR A 22 -13.18 -10.88 1.39
N VAL A 23 -11.91 -10.76 1.78
CA VAL A 23 -10.81 -10.82 0.84
C VAL A 23 -10.92 -12.18 0.14
N ASP A 24 -11.35 -12.13 -1.12
CA ASP A 24 -11.62 -13.31 -1.93
C ASP A 24 -10.36 -14.19 -1.97
N GLU A 25 -10.50 -15.52 -2.05
CA GLU A 25 -9.35 -16.42 -2.09
C GLU A 25 -8.40 -16.11 -3.26
N THR A 26 -8.93 -15.55 -4.35
CA THR A 26 -8.15 -15.05 -5.48
C THR A 26 -7.32 -13.83 -5.08
N THR A 27 -7.84 -12.96 -4.21
CA THR A 27 -7.12 -11.79 -3.68
C THR A 27 -6.05 -12.20 -2.66
N LYS A 28 -6.27 -13.26 -1.87
CA LYS A 28 -5.22 -13.81 -0.98
C LYS A 28 -3.99 -14.27 -1.75
N SER A 29 -4.17 -14.73 -2.99
CA SER A 29 -3.05 -15.09 -3.88
C SER A 29 -2.16 -13.88 -4.23
N LEU A 30 -2.63 -12.64 -4.05
CA LEU A 30 -1.86 -11.41 -4.28
C LEU A 30 -1.05 -10.96 -3.06
N PHE A 31 -1.30 -11.52 -1.86
CA PHE A 31 -0.55 -11.17 -0.65
C PHE A 31 0.97 -11.40 -0.74
N PRO A 32 1.48 -12.52 -1.30
CA PRO A 32 2.92 -12.67 -1.51
C PRO A 32 3.48 -11.63 -2.48
N TYR A 33 2.74 -11.28 -3.54
CA TYR A 33 3.14 -10.23 -4.47
C TYR A 33 3.20 -8.86 -3.77
N TRP A 34 2.20 -8.53 -2.96
CA TRP A 34 2.21 -7.32 -2.13
C TRP A 34 3.41 -7.28 -1.19
N CYS A 35 3.71 -8.38 -0.49
CA CYS A 35 4.88 -8.48 0.38
C CYS A 35 6.19 -8.24 -0.37
N MET A 36 6.33 -8.78 -1.57
CA MET A 36 7.49 -8.55 -2.43
C MET A 36 7.67 -7.05 -2.73
N GLN A 37 6.58 -6.36 -3.08
CA GLN A 37 6.63 -4.93 -3.37
C GLN A 37 6.96 -4.10 -2.12
N GLN A 38 6.38 -4.44 -0.98
CA GLN A 38 6.69 -3.76 0.29
C GLN A 38 8.16 -3.94 0.66
N THR A 39 8.67 -5.17 0.59
CA THR A 39 10.05 -5.47 0.99
C THR A 39 11.08 -4.87 0.05
N SER A 40 10.81 -4.85 -1.26
CA SER A 40 11.65 -4.12 -2.23
C SER A 40 11.62 -2.61 -1.99
N ASN A 41 10.44 -2.03 -1.71
CA ASN A 41 10.33 -0.62 -1.37
C ASN A 41 11.06 -0.26 -0.08
N CYS A 42 11.05 -1.14 0.94
CA CYS A 42 11.82 -0.92 2.17
C CYS A 42 13.29 -0.67 1.87
N LEU A 43 13.87 -1.53 1.02
CA LEU A 43 15.28 -1.47 0.65
C LEU A 43 15.56 -0.17 -0.10
N LEU A 44 14.72 0.17 -1.08
CA LEU A 44 14.86 1.39 -1.86
C LEU A 44 14.81 2.63 -0.94
N ILE A 45 13.77 2.76 -0.11
CA ILE A 45 13.60 3.90 0.80
C ILE A 45 14.78 4.02 1.77
N CYS A 46 15.24 2.91 2.35
CA CYS A 46 16.38 2.96 3.24
C CYS A 46 17.66 3.36 2.48
N GLU A 47 17.88 2.84 1.27
CA GLU A 47 19.03 3.15 0.42
C GLU A 47 19.03 4.62 -0.02
N ASP A 48 17.88 5.17 -0.41
CA ASP A 48 17.65 6.59 -0.70
C ASP A 48 17.99 7.50 0.50
N ASN A 49 17.99 6.95 1.72
CA ASN A 49 18.40 7.65 2.94
C ASN A 49 19.86 7.37 3.34
N ASP A 50 20.67 6.81 2.44
CA ASP A 50 22.04 6.34 2.67
C ASP A 50 22.11 5.33 3.84
N LYS A 51 21.09 4.48 3.99
CA LYS A 51 21.00 3.46 5.04
C LYS A 51 20.62 2.10 4.44
N THR A 52 20.79 1.07 5.25
CA THR A 52 20.32 -0.29 4.94
C THR A 52 19.02 -0.59 5.66
N ALA A 53 18.19 -1.46 5.10
CA ALA A 53 17.05 -2.01 5.81
C ALA A 53 17.56 -2.96 6.90
N LYS A 54 17.33 -2.60 8.16
CA LYS A 54 17.69 -3.39 9.35
C LYS A 54 16.63 -4.43 9.67
N GLN A 55 15.37 -4.13 9.37
CA GLN A 55 14.24 -5.04 9.51
C GLN A 55 13.37 -4.89 8.27
N ASN A 56 13.03 -6.00 7.61
CA ASN A 56 12.29 -6.01 6.36
C ASN A 56 11.48 -7.31 6.26
N ASP A 57 10.61 -7.51 7.26
CA ASP A 57 9.81 -8.72 7.39
C ASP A 57 8.39 -8.47 6.91
N CYS A 58 7.87 -9.40 6.12
CA CYS A 58 6.49 -9.38 5.66
C CYS A 58 5.84 -10.74 5.84
N ASP A 59 4.70 -10.77 6.52
CA ASP A 59 3.86 -11.94 6.72
C ASP A 59 2.67 -11.88 5.76
N PRO A 60 2.66 -12.66 4.67
CA PRO A 60 1.56 -12.68 3.71
C PRO A 60 0.29 -13.32 4.26
N LYS A 61 0.33 -14.04 5.40
CA LYS A 61 -0.86 -14.64 6.01
C LYS A 61 -1.64 -13.62 6.84
N THR A 62 -0.93 -12.73 7.51
CA THR A 62 -1.52 -11.69 8.36
C THR A 62 -1.54 -10.31 7.71
N LEU A 63 -0.93 -10.16 6.52
CA LEU A 63 -0.66 -8.88 5.86
C LEU A 63 0.11 -7.90 6.77
N THR A 64 0.94 -8.44 7.66
CA THR A 64 1.77 -7.65 8.56
C THR A 64 3.11 -7.40 7.89
N TYR A 65 3.49 -6.14 7.75
CA TYR A 65 4.78 -5.75 7.20
C TYR A 65 5.49 -4.79 8.15
N SER A 66 6.78 -5.03 8.38
CA SER A 66 7.62 -4.22 9.25
C SER A 66 8.90 -3.84 8.51
N CYS A 67 9.09 -2.55 8.32
CA CYS A 67 10.30 -1.97 7.75
C CYS A 67 10.97 -1.03 8.74
N VAL A 68 12.23 -1.27 9.05
CA VAL A 68 13.04 -0.40 9.91
C VAL A 68 14.40 -0.24 9.26
N CYS A 69 14.79 0.99 8.96
CA CYS A 69 16.13 1.31 8.47
C CYS A 69 17.15 1.35 9.62
N SER A 70 18.44 1.23 9.30
CA SER A 70 19.54 1.18 10.29
C SER A 70 19.66 2.42 11.21
N ASN A 71 19.06 3.55 10.83
CA ASN A 71 18.97 4.77 11.64
C ASN A 71 17.74 4.81 12.57
N GLY A 72 16.92 3.76 12.60
CA GLY A 72 15.65 3.75 13.33
C GLY A 72 14.50 4.44 12.60
N LEU A 73 14.71 4.84 11.33
CA LEU A 73 13.63 5.34 10.49
C LEU A 73 12.72 4.17 10.14
N VAL A 74 11.50 4.24 10.66
CA VAL A 74 10.41 3.34 10.29
C VAL A 74 9.63 4.13 9.25
N PRO A 75 9.84 3.91 7.94
CA PRO A 75 8.94 4.50 6.97
C PRO A 75 7.57 3.94 7.35
N ASN A 76 6.63 4.82 7.69
CA ASN A 76 5.32 4.43 8.19
C ASN A 76 4.58 3.67 7.06
N SER A 77 4.93 2.40 6.88
CA SER A 77 4.19 1.44 6.11
C SER A 77 3.02 0.95 6.97
N SER A 78 2.30 1.92 7.53
CA SER A 78 1.01 1.71 8.13
C SER A 78 0.06 1.38 6.99
N GLY A 79 0.08 0.12 6.58
CA GLY A 79 -0.94 -0.49 5.76
C GLY A 79 -2.25 -0.50 6.54
N LYS A 80 -2.96 0.62 6.51
CA LYS A 80 -4.41 0.69 6.71
C LYS A 80 -4.95 1.98 6.10
N GLN A 81 -4.89 2.09 4.78
CA GLN A 81 -5.83 2.96 4.09
C GLN A 81 -7.10 2.13 3.89
N ILE A 82 -7.87 2.01 4.98
CA ILE A 82 -9.31 1.76 4.87
C ILE A 82 -10.02 3.07 4.56
#